data_AF-A0A379FJ44-F1
#
_entry.id   AF-A0A379FJ44-F1
#
_cell.length_a   1.000
_cell.length_b   1.000
_cell.length_c   1.000
_cell.angle_alpha   90.00
_cell.angle_beta   90.00
_cell.angle_gamma   90.00
#
_symmetry.space_group_name_H-M   'P 1'
#
loop_
_entity.id
_entity.type
_entity.pdbx_description
1 polymer ?
#
loop_
_entity_poly.entity_id
_entity_poly.type
_entity_poly.pdbx_seq_one_letter_code
_entity_poly.pdbx_strand_id
1 'polypeptide(L)'
;MSIYDTMQYIKADVSTICMGQACSMGAFLLSAGAKGKRICLPNSRVMIHQPLGGYQGQATDIQIHAQEILKVKSRMNEFNGSTYGEIY
;
A
#
# COMPACT_ATOMS: atom_id res chain seq x y z
N MET A 1 5.01 0.22 -6.09
CA MET A 1 3.83 0.84 -6.71
C MET A 1 3.43 0.18 -8.03
N SER A 2 4.37 -0.34 -8.83
CA SER A 2 4.07 -0.96 -10.14
C SER A 2 2.86 -1.90 -10.21
N ILE A 3 2.69 -2.82 -9.26
CA ILE A 3 1.53 -3.73 -9.23
C ILE A 3 0.23 -2.95 -9.05
N TYR A 4 0.20 -2.01 -8.11
CA TYR A 4 -0.95 -1.12 -7.90
C TYR A 4 -1.27 -0.32 -9.16
N ASP A 5 -0.25 0.30 -9.79
CA ASP A 5 -0.45 1.10 -11.00
C ASP A 5 -1.02 0.23 -12.13
N THR A 6 -0.55 -1.01 -12.25
CA THR A 6 -1.11 -1.98 -13.21
C THR A 6 -2.56 -2.31 -12.89
N MET A 7 -2.91 -2.56 -11.63
CA MET A 7 -4.29 -2.83 -11.21
C MET A 7 -5.23 -1.67 -11.56
N GLN A 8 -4.77 -0.42 -11.44
CA GLN A 8 -5.56 0.77 -11.78
C GLN A 8 -5.58 1.07 -13.28
N TYR A 9 -4.55 0.69 -14.01
CA TYR A 9 -4.40 0.98 -15.44
C TYR A 9 -5.26 0.08 -16.32
N ILE A 10 -5.40 -1.19 -15.95
CA ILE A 10 -6.17 -2.14 -16.76
C ILE A 10 -7.67 -1.87 -16.66
N LYS A 11 -8.40 -2.14 -17.75
CA LYS A 11 -9.86 -1.98 -17.79
C LYS A 11 -10.61 -2.99 -16.91
N ALA A 12 -10.01 -4.15 -16.65
CA ALA A 12 -10.65 -5.22 -15.92
C ALA A 12 -10.62 -4.97 -14.41
N ASP A 13 -11.77 -5.12 -13.74
CA ASP A 13 -11.83 -5.04 -12.29
C ASP A 13 -10.95 -6.11 -11.63
N VAL A 14 -10.05 -5.69 -10.74
CA VAL A 14 -9.20 -6.60 -9.98
C VAL A 14 -9.90 -7.01 -8.69
N SER A 15 -10.28 -8.29 -8.60
CA SER A 15 -10.72 -8.90 -7.33
C SER A 15 -9.50 -9.26 -6.48
N THR A 16 -9.56 -8.96 -5.19
CA THR A 16 -8.47 -9.22 -4.24
C THR A 16 -8.98 -10.05 -3.07
N ILE A 17 -8.23 -11.09 -2.72
CA ILE A 17 -8.62 -12.04 -1.68
C ILE A 17 -7.44 -12.24 -0.72
N CYS A 18 -7.63 -11.91 0.54
CA CYS A 18 -6.67 -12.20 1.59
C CYS A 18 -6.88 -13.61 2.13
N MET A 19 -5.92 -14.48 1.87
CA MET A 19 -5.84 -15.83 2.41
C MET A 19 -4.63 -15.92 3.35
N GLY A 20 -4.88 -16.13 4.65
CA GLY A 20 -3.84 -16.19 5.67
C GLY A 20 -3.39 -14.79 6.13
N GLN A 21 -2.61 -14.07 5.32
CA GLN A 21 -2.15 -12.73 5.70
C GLN A 21 -1.93 -11.77 4.53
N ALA A 22 -2.27 -10.50 4.74
CA ALA A 22 -1.89 -9.37 3.90
C ALA A 22 -1.20 -8.32 4.78
N CYS A 23 0.13 -8.28 4.74
CA CYS A 23 0.95 -7.44 5.61
C CYS A 23 1.74 -6.43 4.77
N SER A 24 1.93 -5.22 5.29
CA SER A 24 2.71 -4.16 4.61
C SER A 24 2.14 -3.86 3.21
N MET A 25 2.98 -3.88 2.18
CA MET A 25 2.56 -3.76 0.79
C MET A 25 1.47 -4.76 0.36
N GLY A 26 1.38 -5.93 0.99
CA GLY A 26 0.29 -6.88 0.75
C GLY A 26 -1.08 -6.33 1.19
N ALA A 27 -1.14 -5.66 2.34
CA ALA A 27 -2.36 -4.99 2.81
C ALA A 27 -2.77 -3.85 1.88
N PHE A 28 -1.78 -3.09 1.40
CA PHE A 28 -1.99 -2.03 0.42
C PHE A 28 -2.62 -2.55 -0.87
N LEU A 29 -2.05 -3.62 -1.46
CA LEU A 29 -2.57 -4.22 -2.69
C LEU A 29 -3.94 -4.86 -2.48
N LEU A 30 -4.19 -5.48 -1.33
CA LEU A 30 -5.53 -5.97 -0.96
C LEU A 30 -6.56 -4.84 -0.96
N SER A 31 -6.23 -3.69 -0.38
CA SER A 31 -7.16 -2.56 -0.36
C SER A 31 -7.41 -1.97 -1.75
N ALA A 32 -6.44 -2.08 -2.66
CA ALA A 32 -6.47 -1.50 -4.00
C ALA A 32 -7.32 -2.27 -5.03
N GLY A 33 -7.90 -3.43 -4.65
CA GLY A 33 -8.88 -4.12 -5.50
C GLY A 33 -10.14 -3.29 -5.73
N ALA A 34 -10.90 -3.64 -6.76
CA ALA A 34 -12.14 -2.95 -7.09
C ALA A 34 -13.13 -2.96 -5.90
N LYS A 35 -13.83 -1.85 -5.68
CA LYS A 35 -14.83 -1.71 -4.60
C LYS A 35 -15.86 -2.83 -4.67
N GLY A 36 -16.19 -3.42 -3.53
CA GLY A 36 -17.08 -4.59 -3.45
C GLY A 36 -16.47 -5.93 -3.87
N LYS A 37 -15.22 -5.96 -4.37
CA LYS A 37 -14.49 -7.17 -4.79
C LYS A 37 -13.21 -7.40 -3.96
N ARG A 38 -13.21 -6.95 -2.71
CA ARG A 38 -12.10 -7.09 -1.75
C ARG A 38 -12.57 -8.00 -0.61
N ILE A 39 -11.91 -9.12 -0.42
CA ILE A 39 -12.39 -10.19 0.48
C ILE A 39 -11.26 -10.58 1.44
N CYS A 40 -11.60 -10.78 2.71
CA CYS A 40 -10.74 -11.49 3.67
C CYS A 40 -11.44 -12.77 4.12
N LEU A 41 -10.71 -13.89 4.16
CA LEU A 41 -11.23 -15.09 4.81
C LEU A 41 -11.32 -14.88 6.34
N PRO A 42 -12.19 -15.61 7.06
CA PRO A 42 -12.47 -15.36 8.48
C PRO A 42 -11.26 -15.42 9.42
N ASN A 43 -10.25 -16.22 9.08
CA ASN A 43 -9.03 -16.39 9.89
C ASN A 43 -7.82 -15.61 9.32
N SER A 44 -8.05 -14.79 8.28
CA SER A 44 -6.99 -13.97 7.71
C SER A 44 -6.68 -12.76 8.59
N ARG A 45 -5.43 -12.29 8.54
CA ARG A 45 -5.01 -11.05 9.23
C ARG A 45 -4.49 -10.01 8.23
N VAL A 46 -4.78 -8.75 8.53
CA VAL A 46 -4.26 -7.60 7.78
C VAL A 46 -3.41 -6.77 8.72
N MET A 47 -2.22 -6.37 8.27
CA MET A 47 -1.33 -5.50 9.03
C MET A 47 -0.79 -4.39 8.14
N ILE A 48 -0.98 -3.15 8.58
CA ILE A 48 -0.43 -1.96 7.95
C ILE A 48 0.71 -1.40 8.81
N HIS A 49 1.76 -0.90 8.16
CA HIS A 49 2.81 -0.14 8.83
C HIS A 49 3.41 0.85 7.83
N GLN A 50 4.03 1.91 8.36
CA GLN A 50 4.75 2.89 7.54
C GLN A 50 5.94 2.24 6.80
N PRO A 51 6.34 2.77 5.62
CA PRO A 51 7.50 2.25 4.90
C PRO A 51 8.75 2.30 5.78
N LEU A 52 9.58 1.26 5.64
CA LEU A 52 10.86 1.15 6.31
C LEU A 52 11.96 1.46 5.30
N GLY A 53 12.98 2.17 5.75
CA GLY A 53 14.18 2.41 4.97
C GLY A 53 15.29 2.95 5.85
N GLY A 54 16.50 2.97 5.30
CA GLY A 54 17.70 3.45 5.97
C GLY A 54 18.74 3.84 4.94
N TYR A 55 19.56 4.82 5.28
CA TYR A 55 20.63 5.31 4.44
C TYR A 55 21.82 5.76 5.30
N GLN A 56 23.02 5.62 4.77
CA GLN A 56 24.27 6.09 5.38
C GLN A 56 25.12 6.74 4.29
N GLY A 57 25.76 7.87 4.60
CA GLY A 57 26.53 8.62 3.61
C GLY A 57 26.76 10.06 4.04
N GLN A 58 27.01 10.95 3.07
CA GLN A 58 27.13 12.37 3.35
C GLN A 58 25.82 12.93 3.91
N ALA A 59 25.92 13.99 4.72
CA ALA A 59 24.75 14.62 5.32
C ALA A 59 23.70 15.03 4.26
N THR A 60 24.15 15.53 3.11
CA THR A 60 23.29 15.88 1.96
C THR A 60 22.51 14.68 1.44
N ASP A 61 23.17 13.54 1.24
CA ASP A 61 22.53 12.34 0.73
C ASP A 61 21.56 11.75 1.76
N ILE A 62 21.92 11.76 3.05
CA ILE A 62 21.02 11.37 4.15
C ILE A 62 19.73 12.19 4.10
N GLN A 63 19.85 13.51 3.92
CA GLN A 63 18.69 14.40 3.80
C GLN A 63 17.83 14.06 2.58
N ILE A 64 18.44 13.81 1.42
CA ILE A 64 17.73 13.43 0.19
C ILE A 64 16.92 12.14 0.41
N HIS A 65 17.55 11.11 0.97
CA HIS A 65 16.89 9.83 1.23
C HIS A 65 15.80 9.93 2.29
N ALA A 66 16.00 10.74 3.34
CA ALA A 66 14.98 11.00 4.35
C ALA A 66 13.76 11.70 3.74
N GLN A 67 13.96 12.71 2.89
CA GLN A 67 12.87 13.40 2.18
C GLN A 67 12.11 12.45 1.25
N GLU A 68 12.80 11.55 0.56
CA GLU A 68 12.14 10.60 -0.33
C GLU A 68 11.29 9.59 0.43
N ILE A 69 11.76 9.04 1.55
CA ILE A 69 10.96 8.15 2.41
C ILE A 69 9.69 8.86 2.91
N LEU A 70 9.79 10.14 3.28
CA LEU A 70 8.63 10.92 3.68
C LEU A 70 7.62 11.09 2.54
N LYS A 71 8.08 11.33 1.31
CA LYS A 71 7.20 11.40 0.13
C LYS A 71 6.49 10.06 -0.12
N VAL A 72 7.22 8.94 -0.07
CA VAL A 72 6.67 7.60 -0.24
C VAL A 72 5.61 7.33 0.84
N LYS A 73 5.91 7.64 2.11
CA LYS A 73 4.96 7.50 3.22
C LYS A 73 3.69 8.30 2.98
N SER A 74 3.81 9.59 2.62
CA SER A 74 2.66 10.45 2.36
C SER A 74 1.79 9.93 1.22
N ARG A 75 2.42 9.50 0.11
CA ARG A 75 1.70 8.95 -1.04
C ARG A 75 0.98 7.64 -0.73
N MET A 76 1.60 6.73 0.04
CA MET A 76 0.91 5.52 0.50
C MET A 76 -0.27 5.83 1.42
N ASN A 77 -0.13 6.83 2.30
CA ASN A 77 -1.21 7.26 3.18
C ASN A 77 -2.38 7.90 2.42
N GLU A 78 -2.11 8.67 1.37
CA GLU A 78 -3.13 9.26 0.49
C GLU A 78 -3.97 8.16 -0.18
N PHE A 79 -3.31 7.18 -0.81
CA PHE A 79 -4.01 6.05 -1.44
C PHE A 79 -4.81 5.21 -0.44
N ASN A 80 -4.23 4.94 0.73
CA ASN A 80 -4.94 4.26 1.81
C ASN A 80 -6.15 5.09 2.27
N GLY A 81 -6.01 6.39 2.50
CA GLY A 81 -7.09 7.28 2.95
C GLY A 81 -8.29 7.28 1.99
N SER A 82 -8.03 7.43 0.69
CA SER A 82 -9.09 7.35 -0.34
C SER A 82 -9.77 5.99 -0.37
N THR A 83 -9.02 4.93 -0.10
CA THR A 83 -9.51 3.54 -0.19
C THR A 83 -10.26 3.08 1.06
N TYR A 84 -9.81 3.49 2.25
CA TYR A 84 -10.42 3.16 3.55
C TYR A 84 -11.58 4.08 3.91
N GLY A 85 -11.59 5.34 3.45
CA GLY A 85 -12.76 6.23 3.58
C GLY A 85 -14.00 5.72 2.83
N GLU A 86 -13.81 4.77 1.90
CA GLU A 86 -14.89 4.09 1.18
C GLU A 86 -15.27 2.71 1.75
N ILE A 87 -14.61 2.26 2.81
CA ILE A 87 -14.88 1.00 3.51
C ILE A 87 -15.80 1.21 4.73
N TYR A 88 -15.90 2.45 5.24
CA TYR A 88 -16.83 2.86 6.30
C TYR A 88 -18.04 3.60 5.74
#